data_AF-A0A1L5KMS9-F1
#
_entry.id   AF-A0A1L5KMS9-F1
#
_cell.length_a   1.000
_cell.length_b   1.000
_cell.length_c   1.000
_cell.angle_alpha   90.00
_cell.angle_beta   90.00
_cell.angle_gamma   90.00
#
_symmetry.space_group_name_H-M   'P 1'
#
loop_
_entity.id
_entity.type
_entity.pdbx_description
1 polymer ?
#
loop_
_entity_poly.entity_id
_entity_poly.type
_entity_poly.pdbx_seq_one_letter_code
_entity_poly.pdbx_strand_id
1 'polypeptide(L)'
;MMEENTITMQALVMAHACYGHNSFFKNNYLFRSWTDASSIVDYLIFARKYITECEERYGVDEVERLLDSCHALMNYGVDRYKRPQKISLQEEKARQKSREEYLQSQVNMLWRTLPKREEEKTVAEARRYPSEPQENLLYFMEKNAPLLESWQREILRIVRKVSQYFYPQKQTQVMNEGWATFWHYTILNHLYDEGKVTERFMLEFLHSHTNVVFQPPYNSPWYSGINPYALGFAMFQDIKRI
;
A
#
# COMPACT_ATOMS: atom_id res chain seq x y z
N MET A 1 11.39 23.43 1.74
CA MET A 1 12.13 22.21 2.16
C MET A 1 13.60 22.19 1.75
N MET A 2 14.02 22.71 0.58
CA MET A 2 15.46 22.71 0.20
C MET A 2 16.28 23.89 0.74
N GLU A 3 15.68 25.00 1.17
CA GLU A 3 16.44 26.20 1.58
C GLU A 3 16.99 26.15 3.02
N GLU A 4 16.44 25.31 3.90
CA GLU A 4 16.89 25.21 5.31
C GLU A 4 17.84 24.03 5.57
N ASN A 5 17.94 23.08 4.63
CA ASN A 5 18.75 21.88 4.82
C ASN A 5 20.20 22.14 4.43
N THR A 6 21.13 21.65 5.25
CA THR A 6 22.56 21.67 4.94
C THR A 6 22.85 20.91 3.65
N ILE A 7 23.98 21.22 3.00
CA ILE A 7 24.45 20.49 1.82
C ILE A 7 24.60 19.00 2.15
N THR A 8 25.05 18.67 3.36
CA THR A 8 25.14 17.28 3.86
C THR A 8 23.79 16.59 3.83
N MET A 9 22.76 17.22 4.39
CA MET A 9 21.42 16.64 4.43
C MET A 9 20.82 16.51 3.02
N GLN A 10 21.04 17.50 2.15
CA GLN A 10 20.60 17.43 0.75
C GLN A 10 21.26 16.26 0.01
N ALA A 11 22.59 16.12 0.13
CA ALA A 11 23.34 15.03 -0.49
C ALA A 11 22.91 13.66 0.06
N LEU A 12 22.67 13.56 1.38
CA LEU A 12 22.14 12.35 2.02
C LEU A 12 20.77 11.96 1.47
N VAL A 13 19.84 12.91 1.40
CA VAL A 13 18.48 12.70 0.86
C VAL A 13 18.55 12.29 -0.61
N MET A 14 19.38 12.95 -1.42
CA MET A 14 19.57 12.58 -2.83
C MET A 14 20.13 11.17 -2.97
N ALA A 15 21.17 10.82 -2.22
CA ALA A 15 21.76 9.48 -2.26
C ALA A 15 20.78 8.39 -1.80
N HIS A 16 20.02 8.66 -0.73
CA HIS A 16 19.07 7.70 -0.16
C HIS A 16 17.80 7.54 -1.02
N ALA A 17 17.11 8.64 -1.32
CA ALA A 17 15.84 8.59 -2.02
C ALA A 17 16.02 8.47 -3.54
N CYS A 18 16.80 9.35 -4.15
CA CYS A 18 16.90 9.42 -5.60
C CYS A 18 17.72 8.29 -6.21
N TYR A 19 18.78 7.84 -5.53
CA TYR A 19 19.60 6.72 -5.99
C TYR A 19 19.19 5.40 -5.32
N GLY A 20 19.06 5.38 -4.00
CA GLY A 20 18.68 4.18 -3.24
C GLY A 20 17.30 3.64 -3.61
N HIS A 21 16.23 4.27 -3.13
CA HIS A 21 14.86 3.76 -3.35
C HIS A 21 14.50 3.63 -4.83
N ASN A 22 14.80 4.63 -5.67
CA ASN A 22 14.45 4.56 -7.08
C ASN A 22 15.13 3.38 -7.79
N SER A 23 16.40 3.09 -7.49
CA SER A 23 17.08 1.93 -8.08
C SER A 23 16.49 0.63 -7.53
N PHE A 24 16.07 0.59 -6.27
CA PHE A 24 15.36 -0.56 -5.70
C PHE A 24 14.04 -0.81 -6.44
N PHE A 25 13.17 0.18 -6.53
CA PHE A 25 11.86 0.06 -7.19
C PHE A 25 11.99 -0.31 -8.66
N LYS A 26 12.95 0.28 -9.38
CA LYS A 26 13.17 0.01 -10.81
C LYS A 26 13.59 -1.43 -11.09
N ASN A 27 14.40 -2.03 -10.20
CA ASN A 27 15.00 -3.34 -10.43
C ASN A 27 14.32 -4.48 -9.67
N ASN A 28 13.48 -4.18 -8.68
CA ASN A 28 12.79 -5.20 -7.88
C ASN A 28 11.66 -5.88 -8.66
N TYR A 29 11.70 -7.22 -8.68
CA TYR A 29 10.72 -8.05 -9.39
C TYR A 29 9.27 -7.84 -8.94
N LEU A 30 9.02 -7.64 -7.64
CA LEU A 30 7.68 -7.41 -7.12
C LEU A 30 7.11 -6.08 -7.62
N PHE A 31 7.89 -5.00 -7.58
CA PHE A 31 7.45 -3.71 -8.10
C PHE A 31 7.16 -3.78 -9.60
N ARG A 32 8.06 -4.37 -10.39
CA ARG A 32 7.84 -4.53 -11.85
C ARG A 32 6.61 -5.36 -12.20
N SER A 33 6.25 -6.32 -11.35
CA SER A 33 5.14 -7.25 -11.61
C SER A 33 3.79 -6.77 -11.07
N TRP A 34 3.78 -5.99 -10.00
CA TRP A 34 2.57 -5.66 -9.24
C TRP A 34 2.20 -4.17 -9.26
N THR A 35 3.12 -3.30 -9.68
CA THR A 35 2.88 -1.85 -9.74
C THR A 35 2.92 -1.34 -11.18
N ASP A 36 2.14 -0.30 -11.43
CA ASP A 36 2.10 0.42 -12.70
C ASP A 36 2.12 1.94 -12.41
N ALA A 37 3.31 2.51 -12.37
CA ALA A 37 3.53 3.89 -11.92
C ALA A 37 2.85 4.94 -12.81
N SER A 38 2.59 4.63 -14.08
CA SER A 38 1.91 5.55 -15.00
C SER A 38 0.41 5.66 -14.74
N SER A 39 -0.24 4.59 -14.29
CA SER A 39 -1.71 4.56 -14.12
C SER A 39 -2.17 4.85 -12.69
N ILE A 40 -1.30 4.70 -11.68
CA ILE A 40 -1.69 4.92 -10.28
C ILE A 40 -2.09 6.36 -10.00
N VAL A 41 -1.45 7.35 -10.61
CA VAL A 41 -1.73 8.78 -10.37
C VAL A 41 -3.16 9.12 -10.78
N ASP A 42 -3.53 8.70 -12.00
CA ASP A 42 -4.88 8.86 -12.52
C ASP A 42 -5.93 8.17 -11.65
N TYR A 43 -5.60 6.96 -11.15
CA TYR A 43 -6.46 6.23 -10.24
C TYR A 43 -6.64 6.93 -8.89
N LEU A 44 -5.58 7.50 -8.31
CA LEU A 44 -5.67 8.24 -7.05
C LEU A 44 -6.46 9.54 -7.20
N ILE A 45 -6.33 10.23 -8.34
CA ILE A 45 -7.16 11.41 -8.66
C ILE A 45 -8.63 11.01 -8.76
N PHE A 46 -8.93 9.89 -9.44
CA PHE A 46 -10.28 9.34 -9.49
C PHE A 46 -10.82 9.00 -8.10
N ALA A 47 -10.04 8.28 -7.29
CA ALA A 47 -10.42 7.88 -5.94
C ALA A 47 -10.71 9.10 -5.05
N ARG A 48 -9.84 10.11 -5.08
CA ARG A 48 -10.05 11.37 -4.36
C ARG A 48 -11.35 12.04 -4.78
N LYS A 49 -11.57 12.20 -6.08
CA LYS A 49 -12.81 12.82 -6.61
C LYS A 49 -14.05 12.04 -6.16
N TYR A 50 -14.00 10.71 -6.24
CA TYR A 50 -15.11 9.87 -5.83
C TYR A 50 -15.44 9.97 -4.34
N ILE A 51 -14.41 9.98 -3.48
CA ILE A 51 -14.57 10.14 -2.03
C ILE A 51 -15.17 11.52 -1.73
N THR A 52 -14.67 12.59 -2.33
CA THR A 52 -15.23 13.94 -2.16
C THR A 52 -16.70 14.02 -2.60
N GLU A 53 -17.06 13.42 -3.74
CA GLU A 53 -18.47 13.35 -4.18
C GLU A 53 -19.34 12.55 -3.20
N CYS A 54 -18.79 11.53 -2.53
CA CYS A 54 -19.50 10.79 -1.49
C CYS A 54 -19.66 11.63 -0.22
N GLU A 55 -18.63 12.35 0.20
CA GLU A 55 -18.68 13.26 1.37
C GLU A 55 -19.76 14.33 1.18
N GLU A 56 -19.86 14.91 -0.02
CA GLU A 56 -20.89 15.89 -0.37
C GLU A 56 -22.32 15.32 -0.34
N ARG A 57 -22.50 14.05 -0.72
CA ARG A 57 -23.83 13.41 -0.83
C ARG A 57 -24.30 12.73 0.44
N TYR A 58 -23.40 12.09 1.17
CA TYR A 58 -23.71 11.20 2.29
C TYR A 58 -23.20 11.74 3.64
N GLY A 59 -22.43 12.82 3.63
CA GLY A 59 -21.84 13.43 4.81
C GLY A 59 -20.45 12.85 5.13
N VAL A 60 -19.58 13.72 5.68
CA VAL A 60 -18.17 13.38 5.99
C VAL A 60 -18.10 12.26 7.02
N ASP A 61 -18.85 12.37 8.12
CA ASP A 61 -18.79 11.40 9.23
C ASP A 61 -19.11 9.96 8.81
N GLU A 62 -20.07 9.77 7.89
CA GLU A 62 -20.44 8.44 7.39
C GLU A 62 -19.36 7.86 6.47
N VAL A 63 -18.79 8.70 5.60
CA VAL A 63 -17.70 8.29 4.71
C VAL A 63 -16.44 7.94 5.50
N GLU A 64 -16.09 8.76 6.51
CA GLU A 64 -14.94 8.53 7.37
C GLU A 64 -15.09 7.24 8.18
N ARG A 65 -16.24 6.99 8.81
CA ARG A 65 -16.54 5.73 9.52
C ARG A 65 -16.30 4.49 8.65
N LEU A 66 -16.73 4.56 7.39
CA LEU A 66 -16.51 3.47 6.44
C LEU A 66 -15.04 3.34 6.05
N LEU A 67 -14.37 4.45 5.76
CA LEU A 67 -12.95 4.47 5.39
C LEU A 67 -12.08 3.90 6.52
N ASP A 68 -12.33 4.29 7.76
CA ASP A 68 -11.61 3.78 8.94
C ASP A 68 -11.78 2.27 9.09
N SER A 69 -13.01 1.78 8.92
CA SER A 69 -13.32 0.35 8.93
C SER A 69 -12.57 -0.39 7.81
N CYS A 70 -12.50 0.19 6.62
CA CYS A 70 -11.74 -0.37 5.50
C CYS A 70 -10.23 -0.33 5.75
N HIS A 71 -9.70 0.75 6.33
CA HIS A 71 -8.28 0.91 6.66
C HIS A 71 -7.82 -0.09 7.72
N ALA A 72 -8.65 -0.39 8.73
CA ALA A 72 -8.36 -1.44 9.71
C ALA A 72 -8.16 -2.82 9.04
N LEU A 73 -8.84 -3.07 7.93
CA LEU A 73 -8.77 -4.33 7.16
C LEU A 73 -7.84 -4.26 5.94
N MET A 74 -7.18 -3.12 5.71
CA MET A 74 -6.35 -2.84 4.52
C MET A 74 -5.30 -3.93 4.26
N ASN A 75 -4.63 -4.40 5.31
CA ASN A 75 -3.58 -5.43 5.22
C ASN A 75 -4.11 -6.82 4.83
N TYR A 76 -5.41 -7.05 5.02
CA TYR A 76 -6.13 -8.25 4.59
C TYR A 76 -6.93 -8.01 3.30
N GLY A 77 -6.77 -6.84 2.67
CA GLY A 77 -7.41 -6.44 1.43
C GLY A 77 -6.60 -6.79 0.17
N VAL A 78 -5.63 -7.69 0.27
CA VAL A 78 -4.64 -7.95 -0.78
C VAL A 78 -4.70 -9.40 -1.22
N ASP A 79 -4.71 -9.62 -2.53
CA ASP A 79 -4.48 -10.93 -3.13
C ASP A 79 -2.96 -11.16 -3.29
N ARG A 80 -2.44 -12.22 -2.66
CA ARG A 80 -0.99 -12.51 -2.62
C ARG A 80 -0.52 -13.30 -3.83
N TYR A 81 -1.43 -14.06 -4.45
CA TYR A 81 -1.12 -15.00 -5.52
C TYR A 81 -1.76 -14.63 -6.87
N LYS A 82 -2.66 -13.63 -6.91
CA LYS A 82 -3.35 -13.19 -8.13
C LYS A 82 -2.80 -11.85 -8.60
N ARG A 83 -2.24 -11.81 -9.81
CA ARG A 83 -1.69 -10.58 -10.38
C ARG A 83 -2.81 -9.63 -10.83
N PRO A 84 -2.75 -8.33 -10.46
CA PRO A 84 -3.69 -7.34 -10.98
C PRO A 84 -3.47 -7.12 -12.48
N GLN A 85 -4.57 -7.01 -13.24
CA GLN A 85 -4.51 -6.63 -14.66
C GLN A 85 -4.29 -5.12 -14.79
N LYS A 86 -3.48 -4.72 -15.79
CA LYS A 86 -3.36 -3.32 -16.20
C LYS A 86 -4.65 -2.90 -16.88
N ILE A 87 -5.40 -2.00 -16.25
CA ILE A 87 -6.69 -1.51 -16.73
C ILE A 87 -6.59 0.01 -16.80
N SER A 88 -7.04 0.60 -17.90
CA SER A 88 -7.03 2.06 -18.05
C SER A 88 -8.09 2.74 -17.19
N LEU A 89 -7.93 4.05 -16.91
CA LEU A 89 -8.94 4.81 -16.16
C LEU A 89 -10.30 4.84 -16.89
N GLN A 90 -10.30 4.91 -18.22
CA GLN A 90 -11.54 4.88 -19.02
C GLN A 90 -12.28 3.56 -18.84
N GLU A 91 -11.56 2.44 -18.90
CA GLU A 91 -12.12 1.12 -18.63
C GLU A 91 -12.62 1.00 -17.19
N GLU A 92 -11.94 1.61 -16.22
CA GLU A 92 -12.40 1.55 -14.83
C GLU A 92 -13.71 2.32 -14.62
N LYS A 93 -13.86 3.51 -15.21
CA LYS A 93 -15.11 4.28 -15.17
C LYS A 93 -16.25 3.55 -15.88
N ALA A 94 -15.99 2.98 -17.05
CA ALA A 94 -16.99 2.18 -17.77
C ALA A 94 -17.44 0.97 -16.92
N ARG A 95 -16.47 0.29 -16.27
CA ARG A 95 -16.78 -0.81 -15.37
C ARG A 95 -17.55 -0.35 -14.14
N GLN A 96 -17.23 0.80 -13.56
CA GLN A 96 -17.99 1.37 -12.43
C GLN A 96 -19.47 1.53 -12.79
N LYS A 97 -19.76 2.18 -13.93
CA LYS A 97 -21.14 2.37 -14.40
C LYS A 97 -21.84 1.02 -14.64
N SER A 98 -21.18 0.08 -15.31
CA SER A 98 -21.74 -1.26 -15.53
C SER A 98 -22.03 -2.03 -14.24
N ARG A 99 -21.23 -1.81 -13.19
CA ARG A 99 -21.41 -2.44 -11.87
C ARG A 99 -22.63 -1.85 -11.16
N GLU A 100 -22.80 -0.54 -11.23
CA GLU A 100 -23.95 0.15 -10.67
C GLU A 100 -25.25 -0.31 -11.35
N GLU A 101 -25.26 -0.34 -12.69
CA GLU A 101 -26.37 -0.86 -13.49
C GLU A 101 -26.69 -2.33 -13.15
N TYR A 102 -25.67 -3.18 -13.02
CA TYR A 102 -25.84 -4.59 -12.65
C TYR A 102 -26.42 -4.75 -11.23
N LEU A 103 -25.90 -4.03 -10.23
CA LEU A 103 -26.42 -4.08 -8.86
C LEU A 103 -27.88 -3.63 -8.82
N GLN A 104 -28.22 -2.57 -9.53
CA GLN A 104 -29.60 -2.09 -9.62
C GLN A 104 -30.52 -3.12 -10.29
N SER A 105 -30.02 -3.84 -11.30
CA SER A 105 -30.76 -4.94 -11.95
C SER A 105 -31.01 -6.13 -10.99
N GLN A 106 -30.03 -6.48 -10.15
CA GLN A 106 -30.14 -7.58 -9.18
C GLN A 106 -31.13 -7.24 -8.07
N VAL A 107 -31.04 -6.02 -7.52
CA VAL A 107 -32.03 -5.52 -6.55
C VAL A 107 -33.43 -5.61 -7.16
N ASN A 108 -33.63 -5.08 -8.37
CA ASN A 108 -34.91 -5.13 -9.06
C ASN A 108 -35.43 -6.56 -9.30
N MET A 109 -34.55 -7.51 -9.62
CA MET A 109 -34.90 -8.93 -9.77
C MET A 109 -35.31 -9.56 -8.44
N LEU A 110 -34.59 -9.28 -7.34
CA LEU A 110 -34.93 -9.76 -6.00
C LEU A 110 -36.32 -9.28 -5.55
N TRP A 111 -36.65 -8.00 -5.82
CA TRP A 111 -37.96 -7.43 -5.52
C TRP A 111 -39.08 -7.99 -6.40
N ARG A 112 -38.78 -8.33 -7.67
CA ARG A 112 -39.76 -8.97 -8.59
C ARG A 112 -40.03 -10.44 -8.27
N THR A 113 -39.10 -11.11 -7.60
CA THR A 113 -39.18 -12.55 -7.30
C THR A 113 -39.32 -12.84 -5.81
N LEU A 114 -39.89 -11.92 -5.02
CA LEU A 114 -40.32 -12.23 -3.65
C LEU A 114 -41.46 -13.27 -3.70
N PRO A 115 -41.21 -14.55 -3.38
CA PRO A 115 -42.29 -15.51 -3.22
C PRO A 115 -42.99 -15.14 -1.91
N LYS A 116 -44.33 -15.23 -1.88
CA LYS A 116 -45.01 -15.34 -0.59
C LYS A 116 -44.43 -16.57 0.10
N ARG A 117 -43.95 -16.35 1.32
CA ARG A 117 -43.30 -17.32 2.20
C ARG A 117 -44.15 -18.60 2.30
N GLU A 118 -43.77 -19.64 1.58
CA GLU A 118 -44.12 -21.02 1.94
C GLU A 118 -43.00 -21.54 2.84
N GLU A 119 -43.38 -21.89 4.05
CA GLU A 119 -42.48 -22.47 5.04
C GLU A 119 -42.14 -23.91 4.64
N GLU A 120 -40.96 -24.13 4.08
CA GLU A 120 -40.31 -25.43 4.16
C GLU A 120 -38.94 -25.29 4.79
N LYS A 121 -38.92 -25.48 6.11
CA LYS A 121 -37.69 -25.75 6.87
C LYS A 121 -37.20 -27.15 6.53
N THR A 122 -36.49 -27.30 5.43
CA THR A 122 -35.40 -28.28 5.41
C THR A 122 -34.18 -27.58 6.01
N VAL A 123 -33.69 -28.07 7.14
CA VAL A 123 -32.37 -27.69 7.67
C VAL A 123 -31.34 -28.22 6.67
N ALA A 124 -31.12 -27.49 5.59
CA ALA A 124 -29.97 -27.69 4.74
C ALA A 124 -28.77 -27.49 5.67
N GLU A 125 -27.95 -28.53 5.83
CA GLU A 125 -26.66 -28.42 6.49
C GLU A 125 -26.01 -27.11 6.04
N ALA A 126 -25.65 -26.24 6.99
CA ALA A 126 -25.11 -24.92 6.69
C ALA A 126 -23.86 -25.11 5.83
N ARG A 127 -24.04 -25.05 4.50
CA ARG A 127 -22.96 -25.22 3.54
C ARG A 127 -21.93 -24.14 3.86
N ARG A 128 -20.68 -24.56 4.04
CA ARG A 128 -19.58 -23.63 4.32
C ARG A 128 -19.57 -22.57 3.22
N TYR A 129 -19.77 -21.32 3.63
CA TYR A 129 -19.78 -20.17 2.74
C TYR A 129 -18.66 -19.21 3.19
N PRO A 130 -17.79 -18.75 2.28
CA PRO A 130 -17.69 -19.13 0.87
C PRO A 130 -17.21 -20.59 0.68
N SER A 131 -17.51 -21.17 -0.49
CA SER A 131 -17.11 -22.55 -0.84
C SER A 131 -15.60 -22.74 -0.87
N GLU A 132 -14.86 -21.67 -1.19
CA GLU A 132 -13.40 -21.60 -1.11
C GLU A 132 -12.98 -20.50 -0.13
N PRO A 133 -11.92 -20.71 0.67
CA PRO A 133 -11.37 -19.68 1.54
C PRO A 133 -10.94 -18.44 0.75
N GLN A 134 -11.38 -17.26 1.17
CA GLN A 134 -11.02 -15.99 0.54
C GLN A 134 -10.06 -15.22 1.45
N GLU A 135 -8.81 -15.04 1.00
CA GLU A 135 -7.80 -14.28 1.76
C GLU A 135 -8.08 -12.77 1.78
N ASN A 136 -8.63 -12.24 0.68
CA ASN A 136 -8.91 -10.82 0.53
C ASN A 136 -10.28 -10.49 1.15
N LEU A 137 -10.27 -10.04 2.41
CA LEU A 137 -11.48 -9.73 3.18
C LEU A 137 -12.27 -8.55 2.59
N LEU A 138 -11.57 -7.52 2.09
CA LEU A 138 -12.23 -6.40 1.42
C LEU A 138 -12.94 -6.86 0.14
N TYR A 139 -12.32 -7.75 -0.64
CA TYR A 139 -12.96 -8.34 -1.82
C TYR A 139 -14.17 -9.18 -1.43
N PHE A 140 -14.05 -9.99 -0.37
CA PHE A 140 -15.14 -10.80 0.12
C PHE A 140 -16.35 -9.94 0.50
N MET A 141 -16.15 -8.87 1.26
CA MET A 141 -17.23 -7.95 1.64
C MET A 141 -17.80 -7.21 0.42
N GLU A 142 -16.94 -6.72 -0.48
CA GLU A 142 -17.35 -6.06 -1.74
C GLU A 142 -18.34 -6.92 -2.54
N LYS A 143 -18.13 -8.25 -2.59
CA LYS A 143 -18.97 -9.18 -3.35
C LYS A 143 -20.17 -9.72 -2.60
N ASN A 144 -20.04 -9.96 -1.30
CA ASN A 144 -20.98 -10.82 -0.58
C ASN A 144 -21.81 -10.08 0.47
N ALA A 145 -21.43 -8.87 0.89
CA ALA A 145 -22.20 -8.13 1.89
C ALA A 145 -23.50 -7.58 1.25
N PRO A 146 -24.70 -8.05 1.64
CA PRO A 146 -25.95 -7.66 0.96
C PRO A 146 -26.38 -6.22 1.30
N LEU A 147 -26.01 -5.73 2.48
CA LEU A 147 -26.44 -4.43 3.01
C LEU A 147 -25.60 -3.25 2.51
N LEU A 148 -24.49 -3.50 1.81
CA LEU A 148 -23.66 -2.41 1.30
C LEU A 148 -24.30 -1.75 0.08
N GLU A 149 -24.49 -0.43 0.18
CA GLU A 149 -24.89 0.44 -0.91
C GLU A 149 -23.81 0.50 -2.00
N SER A 150 -24.19 0.94 -3.20
CA SER A 150 -23.28 1.03 -4.36
C SER A 150 -22.03 1.85 -4.04
N TRP A 151 -22.19 2.99 -3.36
CA TRP A 151 -21.08 3.87 -3.02
C TRP A 151 -20.13 3.28 -1.97
N GLN A 152 -20.68 2.59 -0.98
CA GLN A 152 -19.89 1.93 0.05
C GLN A 152 -19.01 0.82 -0.56
N ARG A 153 -19.55 0.03 -1.50
CA ARG A 153 -18.79 -1.00 -2.21
C ARG A 153 -17.65 -0.42 -3.04
N GLU A 154 -17.86 0.73 -3.66
CA GLU A 154 -16.80 1.38 -4.44
C GLU A 154 -15.71 1.94 -3.52
N ILE A 155 -16.05 2.46 -2.33
CA ILE A 155 -15.04 2.81 -1.30
C ILE A 155 -14.22 1.60 -0.87
N LEU A 156 -14.86 0.46 -0.55
CA LEU A 156 -14.16 -0.79 -0.24
C LEU A 156 -13.19 -1.18 -1.36
N ARG A 157 -13.64 -1.09 -2.61
CA ARG A 157 -12.82 -1.38 -3.80
C ARG A 157 -11.66 -0.40 -3.95
N ILE A 158 -11.88 0.89 -3.66
CA ILE A 158 -10.84 1.92 -3.69
C ILE A 158 -9.74 1.56 -2.70
N VAL A 159 -10.09 1.34 -1.44
CA VAL A 159 -9.13 0.97 -0.39
C VAL A 159 -8.42 -0.33 -0.77
N ARG A 160 -9.15 -1.34 -1.25
CA ARG A 160 -8.59 -2.62 -1.70
C ARG A 160 -7.54 -2.45 -2.81
N LYS A 161 -7.84 -1.66 -3.84
CA LYS A 161 -6.90 -1.43 -4.96
C LYS A 161 -5.67 -0.64 -4.53
N VAL A 162 -5.82 0.37 -3.68
CA VAL A 162 -4.70 1.11 -3.09
C VAL A 162 -3.83 0.17 -2.25
N SER A 163 -4.45 -0.68 -1.42
CA SER A 163 -3.77 -1.70 -0.62
C SER A 163 -2.94 -2.65 -1.49
N GLN A 164 -3.54 -3.15 -2.57
CA GLN A 164 -2.88 -4.05 -3.50
C GLN A 164 -1.67 -3.39 -4.18
N TYR A 165 -1.81 -2.12 -4.59
CA TYR A 165 -0.74 -1.38 -5.24
C TYR A 165 0.48 -1.19 -4.33
N PHE A 166 0.26 -0.83 -3.06
CA PHE A 166 1.34 -0.59 -2.10
C PHE A 166 1.82 -1.84 -1.35
N TYR A 167 1.24 -3.01 -1.63
CA TYR A 167 1.63 -4.26 -0.99
C TYR A 167 3.12 -4.63 -1.16
N PRO A 168 3.74 -4.50 -2.36
CA PRO A 168 5.15 -4.77 -2.54
C PRO A 168 6.04 -3.95 -1.60
N GLN A 169 5.70 -2.67 -1.38
CA GLN A 169 6.47 -1.78 -0.51
C GLN A 169 6.50 -2.27 0.94
N LYS A 170 5.36 -2.71 1.47
CA LYS A 170 5.29 -3.33 2.81
C LYS A 170 6.11 -4.63 2.86
N GLN A 171 5.96 -5.48 1.85
CA GLN A 171 6.63 -6.78 1.81
C GLN A 171 8.16 -6.66 1.74
N THR A 172 8.66 -5.66 1.02
CA THR A 172 10.11 -5.47 0.82
C THR A 172 10.70 -4.40 1.73
N GLN A 173 9.99 -3.94 2.76
CA GLN A 173 10.39 -2.77 3.54
C GLN A 173 11.85 -2.85 4.04
N VAL A 174 12.23 -3.95 4.68
CA VAL A 174 13.61 -4.16 5.18
C VAL A 174 14.64 -4.07 4.05
N MET A 175 14.36 -4.70 2.91
CA MET A 175 15.28 -4.68 1.77
C MET A 175 15.31 -3.32 1.08
N ASN A 176 14.18 -2.62 1.01
CA ASN A 176 14.10 -1.29 0.39
C ASN A 176 14.86 -0.25 1.23
N GLU A 177 14.56 -0.16 2.52
CA GLU A 177 15.24 0.75 3.44
C GLU A 177 16.72 0.38 3.58
N GLY A 178 17.03 -0.92 3.68
CA GLY A 178 18.39 -1.42 3.71
C GLY A 178 19.21 -1.05 2.47
N TRP A 179 18.62 -1.18 1.28
CA TRP A 179 19.30 -0.86 0.02
C TRP A 179 19.58 0.64 -0.10
N ALA A 180 18.62 1.47 0.30
CA ALA A 180 18.81 2.92 0.32
C ALA A 180 19.86 3.35 1.33
N THR A 181 19.87 2.75 2.53
CA THR A 181 20.92 2.97 3.54
C THR A 181 22.27 2.44 3.10
N PHE A 182 22.32 1.32 2.37
CA PHE A 182 23.57 0.81 1.82
C PHE A 182 24.18 1.77 0.81
N TRP A 183 23.38 2.27 -0.14
CA TRP A 183 23.86 3.17 -1.17
C TRP A 183 24.15 4.57 -0.67
N HIS A 184 23.35 5.13 0.24
CA HIS A 184 23.68 6.46 0.79
C HIS A 184 25.02 6.46 1.53
N TYR A 185 25.36 5.32 2.14
CA TYR A 185 26.56 5.17 2.95
C TYR A 185 27.74 4.97 2.01
N THR A 186 27.57 4.11 1.02
CA THR A 186 28.60 3.84 0.01
C THR A 186 28.92 5.09 -0.81
N ILE A 187 27.92 5.80 -1.31
CA ILE A 187 28.11 7.00 -2.15
C ILE A 187 28.80 8.11 -1.37
N LEU A 188 28.34 8.42 -0.15
CA LEU A 188 28.89 9.53 0.61
C LEU A 188 30.31 9.25 1.12
N ASN A 189 30.62 8.02 1.54
CA ASN A 189 32.00 7.64 1.86
C ASN A 189 32.89 7.68 0.60
N HIS A 190 32.40 7.22 -0.55
CA HIS A 190 33.16 7.29 -1.79
C HIS A 190 33.48 8.73 -2.22
N LEU A 191 32.53 9.65 -2.09
CA LEU A 191 32.77 11.09 -2.32
C LEU A 191 33.85 11.65 -1.39
N TYR A 192 33.93 11.15 -0.16
CA TYR A 192 34.98 11.54 0.78
C TYR A 192 36.34 10.96 0.37
N ASP A 193 36.39 9.70 -0.03
CA ASP A 193 37.61 9.04 -0.52
C ASP A 193 38.18 9.75 -1.77
N GLU A 194 37.31 10.30 -2.63
CA GLU A 194 37.70 11.12 -3.79
C GLU A 194 38.05 12.58 -3.43
N GLY A 195 37.96 12.98 -2.16
CA GLY A 195 38.21 14.34 -1.70
C GLY A 195 37.18 15.37 -2.19
N LYS A 196 35.96 14.93 -2.55
CA LYS A 196 34.87 15.82 -3.01
C LYS A 196 34.09 16.47 -1.88
N VAL A 197 34.15 15.89 -0.67
CA VAL A 197 33.48 16.40 0.53
C VAL A 197 34.47 16.51 1.69
N THR A 198 34.14 17.36 2.67
CA THR A 198 35.03 17.67 3.80
C THR A 198 34.78 16.77 5.01
N GLU A 199 35.71 16.75 5.96
CA GLU A 199 35.52 16.06 7.25
C GLU A 199 34.28 16.56 8.00
N ARG A 200 34.00 17.87 7.95
CA ARG A 200 32.80 18.46 8.56
C ARG A 200 31.51 17.86 7.98
N PHE A 201 31.47 17.68 6.66
CA PHE A 201 30.37 17.01 5.98
C PHE A 201 30.22 15.57 6.50
N MET A 202 31.33 14.84 6.62
CA MET A 202 31.30 13.45 7.07
C MET A 202 30.84 13.29 8.53
N LEU A 203 31.23 14.19 9.44
CA LEU A 203 30.77 14.15 10.83
C LEU A 203 29.25 14.32 10.93
N GLU A 204 28.69 15.26 10.18
CA GLU A 204 27.25 15.48 10.13
C GLU A 204 26.50 14.31 9.48
N PHE A 205 27.05 13.75 8.39
CA PHE A 205 26.52 12.54 7.77
C PHE A 205 26.52 11.36 8.75
N LEU A 206 27.63 11.10 9.43
CA LEU A 206 27.76 9.98 10.37
C LEU A 206 26.80 10.13 11.55
N HIS A 207 26.60 11.34 12.06
CA HIS A 207 25.59 11.61 13.08
C HIS A 207 24.18 11.23 12.56
N SER A 208 23.82 11.67 11.36
CA SER A 208 22.51 11.39 10.76
C SER A 208 22.32 9.90 10.46
N HIS A 209 23.33 9.24 9.90
CA HIS A 209 23.31 7.82 9.57
C HIS A 209 23.17 6.96 10.83
N THR A 210 23.97 7.22 11.86
CA THR A 210 23.94 6.44 13.11
C THR A 210 22.59 6.56 13.82
N ASN A 211 21.95 7.73 13.80
CA ASN A 211 20.59 7.90 14.32
C ASN A 211 19.55 7.04 13.57
N VAL A 212 19.65 6.95 12.24
CA VAL A 212 18.71 6.17 11.41
C VAL A 212 18.90 4.66 11.59
N VAL A 213 20.13 4.19 11.71
CA VAL A 213 20.43 2.75 11.86
C VAL A 213 20.47 2.27 13.32
N PHE A 214 20.17 3.15 14.28
CA PHE A 214 20.15 2.77 15.68
C PHE A 214 19.04 1.75 15.96
N GLN A 215 19.42 0.61 16.54
CA GLN A 215 18.50 -0.43 17.01
C GLN A 215 18.65 -0.56 18.52
N PRO A 216 17.64 -0.18 19.32
CA PRO A 216 17.63 -0.48 20.74
C PRO A 216 17.74 -1.99 21.00
N PRO A 217 18.41 -2.42 22.07
CA PRO A 217 18.42 -3.83 22.46
C PRO A 217 17.01 -4.27 22.87
N TYR A 218 16.73 -5.58 22.78
CA TYR A 218 15.39 -6.15 22.99
C TYR A 218 14.80 -5.88 24.39
N ASN A 219 15.66 -5.59 25.38
CA ASN A 219 15.30 -5.30 26.76
C ASN A 219 15.14 -3.79 27.06
N SER A 220 15.28 -2.93 26.04
CA SER A 220 15.08 -1.49 26.20
C SER A 220 13.58 -1.16 26.31
N PRO A 221 13.18 -0.21 27.19
CA PRO A 221 11.81 0.31 27.20
C PRO A 221 11.42 1.01 25.88
N TRP A 222 12.40 1.39 25.06
CA TRP A 222 12.21 2.04 23.76
C TRP A 222 12.21 1.06 22.59
N TYR A 223 12.27 -0.25 22.84
CA TYR A 223 12.21 -1.25 21.78
C TYR A 223 10.80 -1.32 21.19
N SER A 224 10.67 -0.98 19.90
CA SER A 224 9.39 -1.00 19.17
C SER A 224 9.38 -2.00 18.01
N GLY A 225 10.22 -3.03 18.08
CA GLY A 225 10.44 -3.99 17.00
C GLY A 225 11.76 -3.77 16.27
N ILE A 226 11.88 -4.41 15.10
CA ILE A 226 13.08 -4.38 14.27
C ILE A 226 13.10 -3.10 13.44
N ASN A 227 14.20 -2.35 13.53
CA ASN A 227 14.51 -1.22 12.68
C ASN A 227 14.89 -1.75 11.27
N PRO A 228 14.08 -1.47 10.23
CA PRO A 228 14.33 -1.95 8.89
C PRO A 228 15.63 -1.39 8.28
N TYR A 229 16.02 -0.17 8.65
CA TYR A 229 17.28 0.44 8.22
C TYR A 229 18.48 -0.31 8.78
N ALA A 230 18.44 -0.63 10.08
CA ALA A 230 19.53 -1.31 10.77
C ALA A 230 19.73 -2.74 10.22
N LEU A 231 18.65 -3.53 10.19
CA LEU A 231 18.71 -4.91 9.71
C LEU A 231 19.05 -4.96 8.22
N GLY A 232 18.36 -4.16 7.40
CA GLY A 232 18.57 -4.15 5.96
C GLY A 232 19.99 -3.72 5.57
N PHE A 233 20.53 -2.67 6.23
CA PHE A 233 21.90 -2.24 5.99
C PHE A 233 22.91 -3.34 6.34
N ALA A 234 22.75 -3.98 7.50
CA ALA A 234 23.61 -5.09 7.91
C ALA A 234 23.56 -6.25 6.90
N MET A 235 22.37 -6.60 6.39
CA MET A 235 22.22 -7.63 5.35
C MET A 235 22.99 -7.27 4.07
N PHE A 236 22.88 -6.04 3.56
CA PHE A 236 23.61 -5.65 2.34
C PHE A 236 25.12 -5.49 2.55
N GLN A 237 25.55 -5.05 3.74
CA GLN A 237 26.97 -5.06 4.09
C GLN A 237 27.53 -6.48 4.12
N ASP A 238 26.76 -7.45 4.61
CA ASP A 238 27.16 -8.85 4.62
C ASP A 238 27.21 -9.43 3.19
N ILE A 239 26.20 -9.14 2.36
CA ILE A 239 26.19 -9.53 0.94
C ILE A 239 27.40 -8.97 0.19
N LYS A 240 27.80 -7.72 0.45
CA LYS A 240 28.99 -7.08 -0.18
C LYS A 240 30.31 -7.81 0.15
N ARG A 241 30.39 -8.50 1.30
CA ARG A 241 31.60 -9.20 1.74
C ARG A 241 31.82 -10.54 1.02
N ILE A 242 30.76 -11.11 0.45
CA ILE A 242 30.78 -12.36 -0.32
C ILE A 242 31.31 -12.06 -1.73
#